data_AF-A0A3A8JJQ5-F1
#
_entry.id   AF-A0A3A8JJQ5-F1
#
_cell.length_a   1.000
_cell.length_b   1.000
_cell.length_c   1.000
_cell.angle_alpha   90.00
_cell.angle_beta   90.00
_cell.angle_gamma   90.00
#
_symmetry.space_group_name_H-M   'P 1'
#
loop_
_entity.id
_entity.type
_entity.pdbx_description
1 polymer ?
#
loop_
_entity_poly.entity_id
_entity_poly.type
_entity_poly.pdbx_seq_one_letter_code
_entity_poly.pdbx_strand_id
1 'polypeptide(L)'
;MSSKKPIRVLVVDDSPTMANTLTALLTEEPRIEVVGRAGDGNRAVQLARLLRPDVITMDLLLPGLDGPAAIGHIMSQAPARILVVSAVAEQRGVDLGFQAMSAGALELIGKPNVTNAEELRRWGRELAHSVCLMAEVPVISRRPRAVAPPPVPSGTRVDVFGLVASTGGPPALAEVLSKLPRDLPVPMLVAQHITVGFTQGMVRWLSQVCELQVGVARDGERLEPGRVYFPLDGHDLLVDSVGLARLQRSHGGPCPNGDVLLNSLAMAYGRRSGGGVLTGMGEDGARGLLAIRQAGGVTLAQDEASSVVYGMPRAAVELKATDGGTPLALVADLILQSCQRPSFRPSRGPEGGAR
;
A
#
# COMPACT_ATOMS: atom_id res chain seq x y z
N MET A 1 -4.60 -5.09 -36.11
CA MET A 1 -4.01 -4.53 -34.88
C MET A 1 -5.07 -3.63 -34.25
N SER A 2 -5.72 -4.08 -33.17
CA SER A 2 -6.74 -3.25 -32.52
C SER A 2 -6.04 -2.10 -31.81
N SER A 3 -6.08 -0.90 -32.42
CA SER A 3 -5.57 0.33 -31.83
C SER A 3 -6.34 0.61 -30.53
N LYS A 4 -5.74 0.25 -29.37
CA LYS A 4 -6.23 0.74 -28.08
C LYS A 4 -6.15 2.27 -28.13
N LYS A 5 -7.25 2.95 -27.78
CA LYS A 5 -7.24 4.41 -27.63
C LYS A 5 -6.12 4.81 -26.66
N PRO A 6 -5.41 5.93 -26.92
CA PRO A 6 -4.39 6.41 -26.02
C PRO A 6 -4.99 6.76 -24.65
N ILE A 7 -4.21 6.57 -23.60
CA ILE A 7 -4.50 6.92 -22.21
C ILE A 7 -4.40 8.43 -22.10
N ARG A 8 -5.52 9.07 -21.77
CA ARG A 8 -5.64 10.53 -21.74
C ARG A 8 -5.21 11.06 -20.38
N VAL A 9 -4.14 11.84 -20.34
CA VAL A 9 -3.53 12.34 -19.11
C VAL A 9 -3.71 13.86 -18.98
N LEU A 10 -4.15 14.31 -17.81
CA LEU A 10 -4.11 15.72 -17.41
C LEU A 10 -2.92 15.93 -16.47
N VAL A 11 -2.04 16.87 -16.80
CA VAL A 11 -0.88 17.23 -15.95
C VAL A 11 -1.21 18.47 -15.14
N VAL A 12 -1.09 18.40 -13.81
CA VAL A 12 -1.35 19.51 -12.90
C VAL A 12 -0.10 19.81 -12.08
N ASP A 13 0.50 20.97 -12.34
CA ASP A 13 1.72 21.44 -11.67
C ASP A 13 1.83 22.96 -11.85
N ASP A 14 2.07 23.70 -10.77
CA ASP A 14 2.16 25.17 -10.79
C ASP A 14 3.48 25.67 -11.40
N SER A 15 4.51 24.82 -11.43
CA SER A 15 5.78 25.10 -12.10
C SER A 15 5.67 24.85 -13.60
N PRO A 16 5.76 25.89 -14.46
CA PRO A 16 5.67 25.71 -15.90
C PRO A 16 6.77 24.78 -16.44
N THR A 17 7.96 24.86 -15.82
CA THR A 17 9.12 24.01 -16.14
C THR A 17 8.83 22.55 -15.82
N MET A 18 8.34 22.24 -14.62
CA MET A 18 8.02 20.86 -14.25
C MET A 18 6.86 20.31 -15.10
N ALA A 19 5.81 21.10 -15.31
CA ALA A 19 4.70 20.73 -16.19
C ALA A 19 5.17 20.44 -17.63
N ASN A 20 6.13 21.20 -18.17
CA ASN A 20 6.74 20.94 -19.48
C ASN A 20 7.52 19.63 -19.49
N THR A 21 8.35 19.41 -18.46
CA THR A 21 9.15 18.18 -18.30
C THR A 21 8.27 16.95 -18.19
N LEU A 22 7.25 16.99 -17.33
CA LEU A 22 6.25 15.92 -17.18
C LEU A 22 5.56 15.61 -18.50
N THR A 23 5.13 16.65 -19.22
CA THR A 23 4.47 16.49 -20.53
C THR A 23 5.41 15.81 -21.52
N ALA A 24 6.67 16.26 -21.61
CA ALA A 24 7.65 15.70 -22.52
C ALA A 24 7.93 14.21 -22.21
N LEU A 25 8.20 13.88 -20.93
CA LEU A 25 8.50 12.52 -20.50
C LEU A 25 7.32 11.57 -20.69
N LEU A 26 6.10 11.99 -20.37
CA LEU A 26 4.90 11.17 -20.56
C LEU A 26 4.59 10.93 -22.04
N THR A 27 4.88 11.89 -22.91
CA THR A 27 4.67 11.78 -24.36
C THR A 27 5.68 10.85 -25.04
N GLU A 28 6.78 10.48 -24.36
CA GLU A 28 7.71 9.45 -24.87
C GLU A 28 7.07 8.04 -24.89
N GLU A 29 6.04 7.79 -24.08
CA GLU A 29 5.29 6.53 -24.08
C GLU A 29 4.14 6.59 -25.11
N PRO A 30 4.17 5.78 -26.20
CA PRO A 30 3.20 5.86 -27.29
C PRO A 30 1.75 5.61 -26.89
N ARG A 31 1.51 4.97 -25.75
CA ARG A 31 0.16 4.72 -25.21
C ARG A 31 -0.43 5.92 -24.51
N ILE A 32 0.33 6.98 -24.21
CA ILE A 32 -0.11 8.14 -23.43
C ILE A 32 -0.33 9.35 -24.35
N GLU A 33 -1.43 10.06 -24.12
CA GLU A 33 -1.74 11.36 -24.73
C GLU A 33 -1.97 12.38 -23.61
N VAL A 34 -1.18 13.45 -23.57
CA VAL A 34 -1.41 14.56 -22.63
C VAL A 34 -2.49 15.49 -23.19
N VAL A 35 -3.70 15.41 -22.63
CA VAL A 35 -4.88 16.11 -23.14
C VAL A 35 -5.09 17.50 -22.57
N GLY A 36 -4.33 17.87 -21.54
CA GLY A 36 -4.43 19.19 -20.92
C GLY A 36 -3.39 19.43 -19.83
N ARG A 37 -3.28 20.69 -19.43
CA ARG A 37 -2.41 21.15 -18.36
C ARG A 37 -3.12 22.18 -17.47
N ALA A 38 -2.91 22.10 -16.17
CA ALA A 38 -3.37 23.08 -15.19
C ALA A 38 -2.22 23.53 -14.29
N GLY A 39 -2.19 24.83 -13.95
CA GLY A 39 -1.22 25.39 -13.01
C GLY A 39 -1.79 25.65 -11.61
N ASP A 40 -3.06 25.35 -11.38
CA ASP A 40 -3.75 25.58 -10.11
C ASP A 40 -4.90 24.56 -9.91
N GLY A 41 -5.32 24.39 -8.66
CA GLY A 41 -6.34 23.38 -8.31
C GLY A 41 -7.73 23.68 -8.89
N ASN A 42 -8.12 24.95 -9.03
CA ASN A 42 -9.43 25.28 -9.60
C ASN A 42 -9.49 24.91 -11.09
N ARG A 43 -8.42 25.23 -11.83
CA ARG A 43 -8.28 24.87 -13.23
C ARG A 43 -8.19 23.35 -13.40
N ALA A 44 -7.54 22.66 -12.47
CA ALA A 44 -7.48 21.19 -12.47
C ALA A 44 -8.89 20.56 -12.35
N VAL A 45 -9.70 21.02 -11.39
CA VAL A 45 -11.10 20.56 -11.23
C VAL A 45 -11.93 20.84 -12.48
N GLN A 46 -11.79 22.04 -13.07
CA GLN A 46 -12.50 22.41 -14.29
C GLN A 46 -12.10 21.51 -15.47
N LEU A 47 -10.80 21.31 -15.70
CA LEU A 47 -10.29 20.50 -16.79
C LEU A 47 -10.60 19.01 -16.59
N ALA A 48 -10.59 18.50 -15.37
CA ALA A 48 -11.01 17.13 -15.08
C ALA A 48 -12.46 16.87 -15.52
N ARG A 49 -13.36 17.83 -15.30
CA ARG A 49 -14.76 17.77 -15.77
C ARG A 49 -14.89 17.87 -17.28
N LEU A 50 -14.17 18.81 -17.90
CA LEU A 50 -14.27 19.08 -19.34
C LEU A 50 -13.61 17.99 -20.19
N LEU A 51 -12.39 17.61 -19.83
CA LEU A 51 -11.57 16.71 -20.61
C LEU A 51 -11.85 15.25 -20.27
N ARG A 52 -12.35 14.93 -19.08
CA ARG A 52 -12.55 13.56 -18.60
C ARG A 52 -11.30 12.69 -18.84
N PRO A 53 -10.14 13.09 -18.28
CA PRO A 53 -8.91 12.33 -18.45
C PRO A 53 -9.03 10.95 -17.78
N ASP A 54 -8.30 9.96 -18.29
CA ASP A 54 -8.22 8.63 -17.69
C ASP A 54 -7.38 8.65 -16.41
N VAL A 55 -6.34 9.50 -16.41
CA VAL A 55 -5.39 9.69 -15.31
C VAL A 55 -5.03 11.18 -15.17
N ILE A 56 -4.83 11.63 -13.94
CA ILE A 56 -4.36 12.96 -13.59
C ILE A 56 -3.05 12.81 -12.81
N THR A 57 -1.98 13.49 -13.25
CA THR A 57 -0.82 13.72 -12.40
C THR A 57 -1.02 15.03 -11.65
N MET A 58 -0.84 15.02 -10.34
CA MET A 58 -1.24 16.12 -9.47
C MET A 58 -0.10 16.53 -8.53
N ASP A 59 0.38 17.76 -8.64
CA ASP A 59 1.16 18.36 -7.55
C ASP A 59 0.25 18.80 -6.39
N LEU A 60 0.83 18.86 -5.19
CA LEU A 60 0.11 19.18 -3.96
C LEU A 60 0.18 20.66 -3.60
N LEU A 61 1.29 21.31 -3.90
CA LEU A 61 1.56 22.70 -3.57
C LEU A 61 1.04 23.60 -4.68
N LEU A 62 -0.28 23.69 -4.79
CA LEU A 62 -0.94 24.50 -5.81
C LEU A 62 -1.42 25.85 -5.23
N PRO A 63 -1.39 26.93 -6.02
CA PRO A 63 -1.96 28.21 -5.61
C PRO A 63 -3.49 28.14 -5.52
N GLY A 64 -4.05 28.84 -4.54
CA GLY A 64 -5.49 28.92 -4.33
C GLY A 64 -6.06 27.64 -3.71
N LEU A 65 -6.60 26.76 -4.56
CA LEU A 65 -7.09 25.45 -4.13
C LEU A 65 -5.94 24.46 -4.13
N ASP A 66 -5.55 23.96 -2.95
CA ASP A 66 -4.43 23.03 -2.81
C ASP A 66 -4.76 21.64 -3.40
N GLY A 67 -3.71 20.82 -3.57
CA GLY A 67 -3.85 19.50 -4.21
C GLY A 67 -4.85 18.58 -3.51
N PRO A 68 -4.77 18.34 -2.17
CA PRO A 68 -5.73 17.48 -1.48
C PRO A 68 -7.18 17.96 -1.62
N ALA A 69 -7.45 19.27 -1.53
CA ALA A 69 -8.80 19.79 -1.73
C ALA A 69 -9.25 19.62 -3.19
N ALA A 70 -8.37 19.90 -4.17
CA ALA A 70 -8.66 19.69 -5.58
C ALA A 70 -8.97 18.21 -5.89
N ILE A 71 -8.23 17.28 -5.29
CA ILE A 71 -8.48 15.83 -5.38
C ILE A 71 -9.88 15.50 -4.86
N GLY A 72 -10.25 15.99 -3.67
CA GLY A 72 -11.59 15.77 -3.12
C GLY A 72 -12.72 16.30 -4.02
N HIS A 73 -12.51 17.47 -4.63
CA HIS A 73 -13.47 18.03 -5.60
C HIS A 73 -13.56 17.20 -6.89
N ILE A 74 -12.42 16.75 -7.44
CA ILE A 74 -12.39 15.89 -8.63
C ILE A 74 -13.10 14.57 -8.31
N MET A 75 -12.76 13.92 -7.20
CA MET A 75 -13.35 12.64 -6.80
C MET A 75 -14.85 12.72 -6.52
N SER A 76 -15.39 13.88 -6.15
CA SER A 76 -16.84 14.07 -5.94
C SER A 76 -17.61 14.45 -7.21
N GLN A 77 -16.99 15.19 -8.14
CA GLN A 77 -17.68 15.75 -9.31
C GLN A 77 -17.41 14.99 -10.61
N ALA A 78 -16.18 14.54 -10.81
CA ALA A 78 -15.74 13.81 -11.99
C ALA A 78 -14.60 12.86 -11.61
N PRO A 79 -14.92 11.73 -10.92
CA PRO A 79 -13.92 10.79 -10.45
C PRO A 79 -12.96 10.41 -11.57
N ALA A 80 -11.67 10.58 -11.29
CA ALA A 80 -10.57 10.24 -12.17
C ALA A 80 -9.47 9.60 -11.31
N ARG A 81 -8.54 8.92 -11.96
CA ARG A 81 -7.40 8.31 -11.26
C ARG A 81 -6.35 9.35 -11.05
N ILE A 82 -5.86 9.48 -9.82
CA ILE A 82 -4.94 10.56 -9.49
C ILE A 82 -3.65 9.96 -8.94
N LEU A 83 -2.54 10.24 -9.63
CA LEU A 83 -1.19 10.00 -9.12
C LEU A 83 -0.65 11.34 -8.63
N VAL A 84 -0.28 11.39 -7.36
CA VAL A 84 0.36 12.58 -6.81
C VAL A 84 1.82 12.57 -7.23
N VAL A 85 2.29 13.68 -7.76
CA VAL A 85 3.70 13.90 -8.11
C VAL A 85 4.17 15.15 -7.39
N SER A 86 4.87 14.98 -6.26
CA SER A 86 5.23 16.11 -5.40
C SER A 86 6.66 16.05 -4.88
N ALA A 87 7.19 17.20 -4.46
CA ALA A 87 8.52 17.30 -3.91
C ALA A 87 8.57 16.70 -2.50
N VAL A 88 9.57 15.85 -2.26
CA VAL A 88 9.74 15.12 -0.98
C VAL A 88 10.50 15.93 0.08
N ALA A 89 11.14 17.03 -0.33
CA ALA A 89 12.10 17.76 0.51
C ALA A 89 11.45 18.54 1.67
N GLU A 90 10.15 18.83 1.60
CA GLU A 90 9.46 19.64 2.61
C GLU A 90 8.46 18.79 3.40
N GLN A 91 8.54 18.88 4.74
CA GLN A 91 7.63 18.17 5.65
C GLN A 91 6.15 18.45 5.35
N ARG A 92 5.83 19.67 4.91
CA ARG A 92 4.50 20.06 4.46
C ARG A 92 4.03 19.27 3.22
N GLY A 93 4.90 19.04 2.24
CA GLY A 93 4.58 18.26 1.04
C GLY A 93 4.30 16.79 1.38
N VAL A 94 5.05 16.24 2.33
CA VAL A 94 4.85 14.89 2.85
C VAL A 94 3.47 14.73 3.53
N ASP A 95 3.10 15.64 4.43
CA ASP A 95 1.83 15.57 5.15
C ASP A 95 0.63 15.76 4.19
N LEU A 96 0.74 16.68 3.22
CA LEU A 96 -0.26 16.85 2.15
C LEU A 96 -0.38 15.58 1.28
N GLY A 97 0.69 14.83 1.08
CA GLY A 97 0.68 13.60 0.29
C GLY A 97 -0.27 12.56 0.88
N PHE A 98 -0.23 12.35 2.19
CA PHE A 98 -1.13 11.38 2.84
C PHE A 98 -2.57 11.91 2.99
N GLN A 99 -2.76 13.22 3.08
CA GLN A 99 -4.08 13.83 2.95
C GLN A 99 -4.67 13.60 1.55
N ALA A 100 -3.85 13.73 0.50
CA ALA A 100 -4.25 13.44 -0.87
C ALA A 100 -4.64 11.96 -1.06
N MET A 101 -3.90 11.02 -0.47
CA MET A 101 -4.28 9.59 -0.46
C MET A 101 -5.63 9.39 0.22
N SER A 102 -5.88 10.07 1.34
CA SER A 102 -7.17 10.04 2.04
C SER A 102 -8.31 10.64 1.19
N ALA A 103 -8.01 11.66 0.39
CA ALA A 103 -8.94 12.31 -0.53
C ALA A 103 -9.24 11.48 -1.80
N GLY A 104 -8.47 10.41 -2.07
CA GLY A 104 -8.72 9.47 -3.16
C GLY A 104 -7.59 9.33 -4.19
N ALA A 105 -6.40 9.89 -3.93
CA ALA A 105 -5.22 9.57 -4.74
C ALA A 105 -4.84 8.09 -4.62
N LEU A 106 -4.33 7.53 -5.72
CA LEU A 106 -3.98 6.10 -5.81
C LEU A 106 -2.52 5.83 -5.49
N GLU A 107 -1.65 6.80 -5.75
CA GLU A 107 -0.21 6.67 -5.61
C GLU A 107 0.45 8.02 -5.36
N LEU A 108 1.57 7.99 -4.63
CA LEU A 108 2.40 9.15 -4.32
C LEU A 108 3.82 8.90 -4.85
N ILE A 109 4.26 9.74 -5.78
CA ILE A 109 5.55 9.66 -6.45
C ILE A 109 6.34 10.94 -6.15
N GLY A 110 7.59 10.78 -5.73
CA GLY A 110 8.50 11.92 -5.56
C GLY A 110 8.93 12.54 -6.89
N LYS A 111 8.91 13.87 -6.99
CA LYS A 111 9.58 14.60 -8.07
C LYS A 111 11.07 14.26 -8.08
N PRO A 112 11.71 14.09 -9.24
CA PRO A 112 13.10 13.67 -9.30
C PRO A 112 13.99 14.84 -8.91
N ASN A 113 14.98 14.60 -8.04
CA ASN A 113 16.06 15.53 -7.79
C ASN A 113 17.32 15.05 -8.51
N VAL A 114 17.32 15.20 -9.84
CA VAL A 114 18.34 14.64 -10.73
C VAL A 114 19.07 15.75 -11.48
N THR A 115 20.37 15.58 -11.65
CA THR A 115 21.22 16.49 -12.43
C THR A 115 21.58 15.93 -13.81
N ASN A 116 21.25 14.67 -14.08
CA ASN A 116 21.53 13.98 -15.34
C ASN A 116 20.25 13.63 -16.12
N ALA A 117 20.30 13.80 -17.44
CA ALA A 117 19.22 13.50 -18.38
C ALA A 117 18.85 12.01 -18.44
N GLU A 118 19.80 11.09 -18.20
CA GLU A 118 19.50 9.65 -18.19
C GLU A 118 18.65 9.26 -16.98
N GLU A 119 18.98 9.79 -15.80
CA GLU A 119 18.21 9.55 -14.57
C GLU A 119 16.81 10.15 -14.68
N LEU A 120 16.69 11.35 -15.26
CA LEU A 120 15.40 11.98 -15.53
C LEU A 120 14.53 11.12 -16.45
N ARG A 121 15.12 10.56 -17.53
CA ARG A 121 14.41 9.67 -18.44
C ARG A 121 14.03 8.33 -17.79
N ARG A 122 14.88 7.78 -16.90
CA ARG A 122 14.53 6.59 -16.12
C ARG A 122 13.30 6.87 -15.24
N TRP A 123 13.32 7.98 -14.50
CA TRP A 123 12.18 8.40 -13.70
C TRP A 123 10.92 8.64 -14.56
N GLY A 124 11.07 9.26 -15.74
CA GLY A 124 9.98 9.45 -16.69
C GLY A 124 9.34 8.13 -17.16
N ARG A 125 10.15 7.10 -17.42
CA ARG A 125 9.66 5.76 -17.75
C ARG A 125 8.91 5.11 -16.59
N GLU A 126 9.39 5.26 -15.36
CA GLU A 126 8.72 4.76 -14.15
C GLU A 126 7.36 5.46 -13.93
N LEU A 127 7.31 6.78 -14.12
CA LEU A 127 6.07 7.55 -14.07
C LEU A 127 5.08 7.12 -15.16
N ALA A 128 5.54 7.01 -16.42
CA ALA A 128 4.69 6.58 -17.54
C ALA A 128 4.16 5.15 -17.32
N HIS A 129 4.98 4.27 -16.76
CA HIS A 129 4.57 2.92 -16.39
C HIS A 129 3.45 2.95 -15.33
N SER A 130 3.63 3.75 -14.28
CA SER A 130 2.63 3.93 -13.22
C SER A 130 1.31 4.49 -13.77
N VAL A 131 1.37 5.49 -14.66
CA VAL A 131 0.19 6.02 -15.37
C VAL A 131 -0.52 4.94 -16.18
N CYS A 132 0.22 4.11 -16.92
CA CYS A 132 -0.37 3.04 -17.72
C CYS A 132 -1.08 1.99 -16.86
N LEU A 133 -0.47 1.60 -15.74
CA LEU A 133 -1.09 0.68 -14.80
C LEU A 133 -2.34 1.29 -14.16
N MET A 134 -2.25 2.54 -13.72
CA MET A 134 -3.38 3.21 -13.10
C MET A 134 -4.56 3.27 -14.07
N ALA A 135 -4.35 3.58 -15.35
CA ALA A 135 -5.42 3.65 -16.34
C ALA A 135 -6.31 2.39 -16.43
N GLU A 136 -5.78 1.21 -16.06
CA GLU A 136 -6.51 -0.06 -16.05
C GLU A 136 -7.34 -0.29 -14.77
N VAL A 137 -7.03 0.40 -13.67
CA VAL A 137 -7.70 0.26 -12.37
C VAL A 137 -9.14 0.75 -12.45
N PRO A 138 -10.21 0.02 -12.15
CA PRO A 138 -11.56 0.57 -12.26
C PRO A 138 -11.75 1.79 -11.32
N VAL A 139 -12.30 2.89 -11.85
CA VAL A 139 -12.68 4.07 -11.02
C VAL A 139 -13.96 3.74 -10.27
N ILE A 140 -13.84 2.94 -9.21
CA ILE A 140 -14.97 2.61 -8.35
C ILE A 140 -15.10 3.74 -7.34
N SER A 141 -16.19 4.51 -7.41
CA SER A 141 -16.61 5.35 -6.29
C SER A 141 -16.85 4.40 -5.12
N ARG A 142 -15.99 4.45 -4.08
CA ARG A 142 -16.06 3.60 -2.88
C ARG A 142 -17.49 3.55 -2.32
N ARG A 143 -18.27 2.55 -2.74
CA ARG A 143 -19.47 2.10 -2.04
C ARG A 143 -19.05 0.82 -1.34
N PRO A 144 -18.96 0.79 0.00
CA PRO A 144 -18.63 -0.43 0.71
C PRO A 144 -19.76 -1.44 0.47
N ARG A 145 -19.47 -2.50 -0.28
CA ARG A 145 -20.35 -3.66 -0.34
C ARG A 145 -20.01 -4.51 0.88
N ALA A 146 -20.95 -4.63 1.81
CA ALA A 146 -20.80 -5.54 2.93
C ALA A 146 -20.64 -6.96 2.40
N VAL A 147 -19.48 -7.57 2.65
CA VAL A 147 -19.21 -8.98 2.38
C VAL A 147 -19.12 -9.68 3.72
N ALA A 148 -19.85 -10.77 3.89
CA ALA A 148 -19.75 -11.58 5.10
C ALA A 148 -18.35 -12.24 5.17
N PRO A 149 -17.70 -12.27 6.35
CA PRO A 149 -16.39 -12.91 6.49
C PRO A 149 -16.45 -14.40 6.11
N PRO A 150 -15.51 -14.93 5.30
CA PRO A 150 -15.37 -16.36 5.13
C PRO A 150 -14.91 -16.99 6.46
N PRO A 151 -15.23 -18.27 6.69
CA PRO A 151 -14.77 -18.98 7.88
C PRO A 151 -13.25 -19.07 7.87
N VAL A 152 -12.62 -18.65 8.96
CA VAL A 152 -11.17 -18.69 9.14
C VAL A 152 -10.74 -20.10 9.47
N PRO A 153 -9.60 -20.59 8.94
CA PRO A 153 -9.03 -21.85 9.39
C PRO A 153 -8.82 -21.83 10.91
N SER A 154 -9.56 -22.69 11.61
CA SER A 154 -9.45 -22.86 13.06
C SER A 154 -8.12 -23.53 13.41
N GLY A 155 -7.30 -22.88 14.24
CA GLY A 155 -6.29 -23.59 15.05
C GLY A 155 -4.88 -22.99 15.13
N THR A 156 -4.55 -21.94 14.39
CA THR A 156 -3.19 -21.38 14.36
C THR A 156 -3.14 -20.02 15.07
N ARG A 157 -2.44 -19.97 16.22
CA ARG A 157 -2.17 -18.74 16.96
C ARG A 157 -0.88 -18.11 16.43
N VAL A 158 -0.97 -16.86 15.98
CA VAL A 158 0.21 -16.06 15.64
C VAL A 158 0.72 -15.27 16.85
N ASP A 159 2.03 -15.09 16.93
CA ASP A 159 2.73 -14.25 17.90
C ASP A 159 3.33 -13.00 17.21
N VAL A 160 3.29 -12.91 15.88
CA VAL A 160 3.74 -11.76 15.06
C VAL A 160 3.00 -11.73 13.73
N PHE A 161 2.76 -10.53 13.17
CA PHE A 161 2.15 -10.39 11.84
C PHE A 161 2.92 -9.42 10.95
N GLY A 162 3.23 -9.82 9.71
CA GLY A 162 3.84 -8.97 8.69
C GLY A 162 2.84 -8.55 7.60
N LEU A 163 2.87 -7.30 7.15
CA LEU A 163 2.13 -6.81 5.99
C LEU A 163 3.08 -6.26 4.94
N VAL A 164 2.84 -6.59 3.68
CA VAL A 164 3.58 -6.07 2.53
C VAL A 164 2.62 -5.38 1.59
N ALA A 165 2.96 -4.17 1.13
CA ALA A 165 2.11 -3.37 0.25
C ALA A 165 2.94 -2.44 -0.65
N SER A 166 2.36 -1.98 -1.76
CA SER A 166 3.02 -1.05 -2.70
C SER A 166 2.01 -0.03 -3.23
N THR A 167 1.76 0.04 -4.53
CA THR A 167 0.76 0.96 -5.12
C THR A 167 -0.65 0.69 -4.57
N GLY A 168 -1.33 1.75 -4.10
CA GLY A 168 -2.57 1.65 -3.33
C GLY A 168 -2.38 1.18 -1.88
N GLY A 169 -1.15 0.93 -1.46
CA GLY A 169 -0.79 0.39 -0.15
C GLY A 169 -1.10 1.31 1.03
N PRO A 170 -0.75 2.62 1.00
CA PRO A 170 -1.07 3.52 2.12
C PRO A 170 -2.56 3.54 2.53
N PRO A 171 -3.53 3.71 1.60
CA PRO A 171 -4.94 3.65 1.98
C PRO A 171 -5.39 2.23 2.37
N ALA A 172 -4.79 1.17 1.81
CA ALA A 172 -5.11 -0.20 2.21
C ALA A 172 -4.62 -0.52 3.64
N LEU A 173 -3.40 -0.10 3.98
CA LEU A 173 -2.84 -0.20 5.32
C LEU A 173 -3.66 0.60 6.32
N ALA A 174 -4.06 1.83 5.99
CA ALA A 174 -4.94 2.61 6.86
C ALA A 174 -6.29 1.93 7.09
N GLU A 175 -6.90 1.34 6.06
CA GLU A 175 -8.16 0.59 6.21
C GLU A 175 -8.03 -0.63 7.13
N VAL A 176 -6.91 -1.35 7.05
CA VAL A 176 -6.66 -2.52 7.91
C VAL A 176 -6.29 -2.10 9.33
N LEU A 177 -5.28 -1.24 9.48
CA LEU A 177 -4.70 -0.88 10.77
C LEU A 177 -5.66 -0.03 11.63
N SER A 178 -6.51 0.80 11.03
CA SER A 178 -7.51 1.60 11.78
C SER A 178 -8.61 0.77 12.42
N LYS A 179 -8.82 -0.47 11.96
CA LYS A 179 -9.81 -1.42 12.53
C LYS A 179 -9.22 -2.32 13.62
N LEU A 180 -7.91 -2.25 13.84
CA LEU A 180 -7.23 -3.04 14.87
C LEU A 180 -7.18 -2.25 16.19
N PRO A 181 -7.45 -2.91 17.33
CA PRO A 181 -7.52 -2.24 18.62
C PRO A 181 -6.13 -1.97 19.19
N ARG A 182 -6.03 -0.97 20.06
CA ARG A 182 -4.78 -0.60 20.75
C ARG A 182 -4.12 -1.76 21.51
N ASP A 183 -4.90 -2.70 22.04
CA ASP A 183 -4.45 -3.84 22.84
C ASP A 183 -4.20 -5.11 22.01
N LEU A 184 -3.98 -4.97 20.70
CA LEU A 184 -3.62 -6.08 19.81
C LEU A 184 -2.48 -6.93 20.44
N PRO A 185 -2.65 -8.24 20.63
CA PRO A 185 -1.74 -9.04 21.46
C PRO A 185 -0.43 -9.44 20.74
N VAL A 186 -0.20 -8.92 19.53
CA VAL A 186 0.99 -9.21 18.72
C VAL A 186 1.58 -7.92 18.14
N PRO A 187 2.91 -7.85 17.92
CA PRO A 187 3.53 -6.82 17.10
C PRO A 187 3.19 -7.00 15.62
N MET A 188 3.12 -5.87 14.90
CA MET A 188 2.95 -5.84 13.46
C MET A 188 4.16 -5.22 12.77
N LEU A 189 4.62 -5.81 11.67
CA LEU A 189 5.70 -5.27 10.85
C LEU A 189 5.18 -4.97 9.45
N VAL A 190 5.60 -3.86 8.86
CA VAL A 190 5.10 -3.42 7.56
C VAL A 190 6.25 -3.12 6.61
N ALA A 191 6.26 -3.77 5.45
CA ALA A 191 7.07 -3.40 4.29
C ALA A 191 6.17 -2.72 3.26
N GLN A 192 6.20 -1.38 3.24
CA GLN A 192 5.49 -0.58 2.24
C GLN A 192 6.48 -0.01 1.24
N HIS A 193 6.36 -0.35 -0.04
CA HIS A 193 7.10 0.33 -1.10
C HIS A 193 6.59 1.76 -1.23
N ILE A 194 7.40 2.71 -0.80
CA ILE A 194 7.12 4.14 -0.93
C ILE A 194 8.42 4.85 -1.27
N THR A 195 8.33 5.99 -1.94
CA THR A 195 9.50 6.81 -2.23
C THR A 195 10.24 7.16 -0.93
N VAL A 196 11.57 7.03 -0.94
CA VAL A 196 12.46 7.43 0.15
C VAL A 196 12.16 8.88 0.56
N GLY A 197 12.08 9.14 1.87
CA GLY A 197 11.72 10.43 2.45
C GLY A 197 10.27 10.52 2.93
N PHE A 198 9.38 9.62 2.48
CA PHE A 198 7.97 9.63 2.89
C PHE A 198 7.64 8.71 4.08
N THR A 199 8.53 7.79 4.48
CA THR A 199 8.23 6.81 5.54
C THR A 199 7.85 7.46 6.86
N GLN A 200 8.59 8.49 7.29
CA GLN A 200 8.27 9.20 8.52
C GLN A 200 6.90 9.90 8.45
N GLY A 201 6.55 10.43 7.27
CA GLY A 201 5.23 11.01 7.02
C GLY A 201 4.11 10.00 7.12
N MET A 202 4.32 8.83 6.51
CA MET A 202 3.36 7.73 6.56
C MET A 202 3.11 7.28 8.00
N VAL A 203 4.18 7.10 8.77
CA VAL A 203 4.10 6.75 10.19
C VAL A 203 3.32 7.79 10.97
N ARG A 204 3.60 9.09 10.77
CA ARG A 204 2.86 10.17 11.44
C ARG A 204 1.37 10.16 11.08
N TRP A 205 1.05 10.00 9.80
CA TRP A 205 -0.33 9.95 9.32
C TRP A 205 -1.07 8.73 9.87
N LEU A 206 -0.47 7.54 9.81
CA LEU A 206 -1.06 6.32 10.36
C LEU A 206 -1.30 6.43 11.87
N SER A 207 -0.38 7.05 12.61
CA SER A 207 -0.57 7.35 14.04
C SER A 207 -1.75 8.28 14.35
N GLN A 208 -2.25 9.05 13.37
CA GLN A 208 -3.43 9.90 13.54
C GLN A 208 -4.74 9.16 13.24
N VAL A 209 -4.71 8.14 12.39
CA VAL A 209 -5.90 7.40 11.95
C VAL A 209 -6.04 6.00 12.57
N CYS A 210 -5.04 5.53 13.30
CA CYS A 210 -5.03 4.23 13.98
C CYS A 210 -4.91 4.39 15.50
N GLU A 211 -5.48 3.47 16.27
CA GLU A 211 -5.29 3.42 17.72
C GLU A 211 -3.99 2.73 18.15
N LEU A 212 -3.39 1.95 17.25
CA LEU A 212 -2.11 1.27 17.44
C LEU A 212 -0.96 2.28 17.54
N GLN A 213 0.09 1.93 18.28
CA GLN A 213 1.32 2.72 18.26
C GLN A 213 2.07 2.47 16.94
N VAL A 214 2.16 3.46 16.06
CA VAL A 214 2.87 3.32 14.78
C VAL A 214 4.23 4.02 14.85
N GLY A 215 5.29 3.33 14.44
CA GLY A 215 6.65 3.85 14.53
C GLY A 215 7.63 3.26 13.52
N VAL A 216 8.76 3.93 13.34
CA VAL A 216 9.92 3.38 12.64
C VAL A 216 10.70 2.49 13.61
N ALA A 217 11.07 1.30 13.15
CA ALA A 217 11.84 0.35 13.93
C ALA A 217 13.26 0.87 14.21
N ARG A 218 13.84 0.43 15.33
CA ARG A 218 15.24 0.63 15.70
C ARG A 218 15.95 -0.72 15.66
N ASP A 219 17.17 -0.72 15.14
CA ASP A 219 17.97 -1.94 15.10
C ASP A 219 18.21 -2.49 16.51
N GLY A 220 17.92 -3.78 16.70
CA GLY A 220 18.02 -4.49 17.96
C GLY A 220 16.90 -4.21 18.97
N GLU A 221 15.85 -3.47 18.62
CA GLU A 221 14.73 -3.28 19.55
C GLU A 221 13.86 -4.54 19.67
N ARG A 222 13.29 -4.72 20.86
CA ARG A 222 12.31 -5.77 21.09
C ARG A 222 10.96 -5.34 20.52
N LEU A 223 10.33 -6.25 19.79
CA LEU A 223 8.99 -6.05 19.24
C LEU A 223 7.93 -6.20 20.35
N GLU A 224 7.04 -5.23 20.43
CA GLU A 224 6.01 -5.13 21.48
C GLU A 224 4.60 -5.30 20.88
N PRO A 225 3.69 -6.02 21.57
CA PRO A 225 2.27 -6.05 21.22
C PRO A 225 1.66 -4.65 21.10
N GLY A 226 0.66 -4.50 20.22
CA GLY A 226 -0.05 -3.23 20.02
C GLY A 226 0.74 -2.17 19.27
N ARG A 227 1.88 -2.55 18.66
CA ARG A 227 2.78 -1.65 17.95
C ARG A 227 3.02 -2.10 16.51
N VAL A 228 3.05 -1.14 15.59
CA VAL A 228 3.30 -1.31 14.16
C VAL A 228 4.66 -0.72 13.82
N TYR A 229 5.51 -1.53 13.19
CA TYR A 229 6.90 -1.22 12.90
C TYR A 229 7.12 -1.08 11.40
N PHE A 230 7.60 0.09 10.99
CA PHE A 230 8.08 0.36 9.63
C PHE A 230 9.61 0.36 9.58
N PRO A 231 10.23 -0.06 8.46
CA PRO A 231 11.66 0.08 8.24
C PRO A 231 12.07 1.56 8.21
N LEU A 232 13.36 1.81 8.46
CA LEU A 232 13.96 3.09 8.10
C LEU A 232 14.07 3.19 6.57
N ASP A 233 14.00 4.39 6.02
CA ASP A 233 14.22 4.63 4.60
C ASP A 233 15.54 3.99 4.11
N GLY A 234 15.47 3.29 2.97
CA GLY A 234 16.61 2.60 2.39
C GLY A 234 17.07 1.33 3.15
N HIS A 235 16.28 0.87 4.11
CA HIS A 235 16.55 -0.36 4.88
C HIS A 235 15.42 -1.38 4.73
N ASP A 236 15.81 -2.65 4.74
CA ASP A 236 14.91 -3.77 4.94
C ASP A 236 14.71 -4.00 6.44
N LEU A 237 13.49 -4.36 6.83
CA LEU A 237 13.14 -4.72 8.20
C LEU A 237 13.02 -6.24 8.32
N LEU A 238 13.74 -6.81 9.27
CA LEU A 238 13.76 -8.25 9.55
C LEU A 238 13.52 -8.50 11.03
N VAL A 239 13.26 -9.76 11.37
CA VAL A 239 13.31 -10.26 12.74
C VAL A 239 14.33 -11.38 12.84
N ASP A 240 15.19 -11.32 13.85
CA ASP A 240 16.16 -12.37 14.12
C ASP A 240 15.57 -13.55 14.92
N SER A 241 16.37 -14.59 15.12
CA SER A 241 15.95 -15.81 15.83
C SER A 241 15.60 -15.61 17.31
N VAL A 242 15.98 -14.48 17.91
CA VAL A 242 15.65 -14.13 19.30
C VAL A 242 14.49 -13.12 19.39
N GLY A 243 13.87 -12.78 18.25
CA GLY A 243 12.69 -11.94 18.17
C GLY A 243 12.98 -10.43 18.21
N LEU A 244 14.21 -10.01 17.92
CA LEU A 244 14.59 -8.59 17.84
C LEU A 244 14.47 -8.07 16.41
N ALA A 245 14.05 -6.82 16.27
CA ALA A 245 14.03 -6.13 14.98
C ALA A 245 15.47 -5.93 14.46
N ARG A 246 15.68 -6.14 13.17
CA ARG A 246 16.94 -5.85 12.49
C ARG A 246 16.71 -4.96 11.30
N LEU A 247 17.57 -3.94 11.15
CA LEU A 247 17.57 -3.05 10.00
C LEU A 247 18.81 -3.32 9.15
N GLN A 248 18.59 -3.75 7.92
CA GLN A 248 19.67 -3.99 6.97
C GLN A 248 19.58 -2.98 5.83
N ARG A 249 20.68 -2.31 5.50
CA ARG A 249 20.70 -1.41 4.34
C ARG A 249 20.47 -2.22 3.06
N SER A 250 19.51 -1.82 2.26
CA SER A 250 19.18 -2.56 1.04
C SER A 250 20.30 -2.43 0.00
N HIS A 251 20.56 -3.51 -0.73
CA HIS A 251 21.64 -3.60 -1.72
C HIS A 251 21.13 -3.63 -3.18
N GLY A 252 19.85 -3.30 -3.39
CA GLY A 252 19.19 -3.26 -4.70
C GLY A 252 17.86 -4.02 -4.70
N GLY A 253 17.02 -3.75 -5.71
CA GLY A 253 15.65 -4.26 -5.76
C GLY A 253 14.65 -3.38 -4.99
N PRO A 254 13.42 -3.88 -4.75
CA PRO A 254 12.44 -3.16 -3.94
C PRO A 254 12.97 -2.96 -2.52
N CYS A 255 12.86 -1.73 -2.01
CA CYS A 255 13.23 -1.39 -0.64
C CYS A 255 12.12 -0.55 -0.02
N PRO A 256 11.53 -1.00 1.11
CA PRO A 256 11.84 -2.24 1.83
C PRO A 256 11.38 -3.50 1.10
N ASN A 257 12.15 -4.58 1.20
CA ASN A 257 11.82 -5.86 0.55
C ASN A 257 10.84 -6.69 1.39
N GLY A 258 9.68 -6.99 0.82
CA GLY A 258 8.61 -7.75 1.45
C GLY A 258 8.93 -9.23 1.66
N ASP A 259 9.60 -9.87 0.69
CA ASP A 259 10.03 -11.26 0.81
C ASP A 259 11.02 -11.43 1.97
N VAL A 260 11.97 -10.50 2.12
CA VAL A 260 12.95 -10.46 3.21
C VAL A 260 12.24 -10.35 4.57
N LEU A 261 11.28 -9.43 4.70
CA LEU A 261 10.50 -9.27 5.93
C LEU A 261 9.75 -10.57 6.27
N LEU A 262 8.90 -11.06 5.37
CA LEU A 262 8.01 -12.20 5.66
C LEU A 262 8.81 -13.50 5.85
N ASN A 263 9.88 -13.72 5.09
CA ASN A 263 10.77 -14.87 5.27
C ASN A 263 11.45 -14.84 6.65
N SER A 264 11.86 -13.66 7.14
CA SER A 264 12.43 -13.54 8.49
C SER A 264 11.42 -13.93 9.58
N LEU A 265 10.14 -13.58 9.41
CA LEU A 265 9.07 -13.99 10.33
C LEU A 265 8.86 -15.51 10.32
N ALA A 266 8.84 -16.12 9.12
CA ALA A 266 8.72 -17.56 8.97
C ALA A 266 9.86 -18.29 9.69
N MET A 267 11.09 -17.81 9.55
CA MET A 267 12.28 -18.40 10.18
C MET A 267 12.28 -18.23 11.71
N ALA A 268 11.89 -17.07 12.23
CA ALA A 268 11.94 -16.78 13.67
C ALA A 268 10.75 -17.37 14.46
N TYR A 269 9.55 -17.39 13.86
CA TYR A 269 8.31 -17.77 14.57
C TYR A 269 7.66 -19.05 14.05
N GLY A 270 8.06 -19.56 12.88
CA GLY A 270 7.50 -20.77 12.27
C GLY A 270 5.98 -20.65 12.12
N ARG A 271 5.25 -21.69 12.58
CA ARG A 271 3.77 -21.71 12.59
C ARG A 271 3.09 -20.59 13.38
N ARG A 272 3.85 -19.85 14.20
CA ARG A 272 3.36 -18.71 14.99
C ARG A 272 3.55 -17.39 14.25
N SER A 273 3.96 -17.41 12.98
CA SER A 273 4.01 -16.22 12.14
C SER A 273 2.71 -16.05 11.35
N GLY A 274 2.32 -14.79 11.15
CA GLY A 274 1.29 -14.38 10.21
C GLY A 274 1.87 -13.44 9.16
N GLY A 275 1.35 -13.51 7.94
CA GLY A 275 1.76 -12.65 6.84
C GLY A 275 0.59 -12.24 5.95
N GLY A 276 0.66 -11.05 5.39
CA GLY A 276 -0.31 -10.54 4.42
C GLY A 276 0.37 -9.79 3.28
N VAL A 277 -0.05 -10.07 2.05
CA VAL A 277 0.33 -9.30 0.86
C VAL A 277 -0.88 -8.52 0.36
N LEU A 278 -0.78 -7.19 0.37
CA LEU A 278 -1.81 -6.27 -0.07
C LEU A 278 -1.53 -5.76 -1.49
N THR A 279 -2.41 -4.89 -1.98
CA THR A 279 -2.32 -4.21 -3.27
C THR A 279 -0.91 -3.68 -3.56
N GLY A 280 -0.49 -3.88 -4.79
CA GLY A 280 0.84 -3.50 -5.21
C GLY A 280 1.27 -4.13 -6.52
N MET A 281 2.27 -3.51 -7.12
CA MET A 281 2.86 -3.97 -8.37
C MET A 281 3.98 -4.99 -8.13
N GLY A 282 4.13 -5.94 -9.06
CA GLY A 282 5.23 -6.90 -9.05
C GLY A 282 4.86 -8.17 -8.30
N GLU A 283 5.86 -8.84 -7.73
CA GLU A 283 5.72 -10.14 -7.06
C GLU A 283 6.33 -10.16 -5.66
N ASP A 284 6.85 -9.03 -5.16
CA ASP A 284 7.49 -8.98 -3.85
C ASP A 284 6.51 -9.33 -2.71
N GLY A 285 7.02 -10.00 -1.69
CA GLY A 285 6.25 -10.60 -0.60
C GLY A 285 5.64 -11.97 -0.94
N ALA A 286 5.51 -12.35 -2.21
CA ALA A 286 4.88 -13.62 -2.58
C ALA A 286 5.68 -14.85 -2.12
N ARG A 287 7.02 -14.81 -2.21
CA ARG A 287 7.89 -15.92 -1.78
C ARG A 287 8.00 -15.97 -0.26
N GLY A 288 8.10 -14.82 0.39
CA GLY A 288 8.11 -14.71 1.84
C GLY A 288 6.79 -15.17 2.46
N LEU A 289 5.65 -14.86 1.82
CA LEU A 289 4.35 -15.37 2.24
C LEU A 289 4.27 -16.90 2.07
N LEU A 290 4.80 -17.45 0.97
CA LEU A 290 4.90 -18.90 0.78
C LEU A 290 5.76 -19.55 1.88
N ALA A 291 6.86 -18.91 2.31
CA ALA A 291 7.68 -19.40 3.41
C ALA A 291 6.89 -19.47 4.73
N ILE A 292 6.07 -18.45 5.04
CA ILE A 292 5.16 -18.48 6.21
C ILE A 292 4.19 -19.66 6.11
N ARG A 293 3.57 -19.87 4.94
CA ARG A 293 2.65 -21.00 4.72
C ARG A 293 3.34 -22.35 4.90
N GLN A 294 4.53 -22.53 4.35
CA GLN A 294 5.32 -23.76 4.48
C GLN A 294 5.73 -24.04 5.92
N ALA A 295 5.96 -22.99 6.72
CA ALA A 295 6.20 -23.10 8.15
C ALA A 295 4.92 -23.39 8.98
N GLY A 296 3.76 -23.45 8.34
CA GLY A 296 2.45 -23.67 8.95
C GLY A 296 1.83 -22.42 9.58
N GLY A 297 2.29 -21.22 9.18
CA GLY A 297 1.75 -19.93 9.65
C GLY A 297 0.49 -19.49 8.90
N VAL A 298 -0.05 -18.35 9.32
CA VAL A 298 -1.24 -17.75 8.70
C VAL A 298 -0.83 -16.86 7.53
N THR A 299 -1.52 -16.97 6.39
CA THR A 299 -1.19 -16.22 5.18
C THR A 299 -2.44 -15.62 4.55
N LEU A 300 -2.36 -14.34 4.17
CA LEU A 300 -3.44 -13.59 3.55
C LEU A 300 -2.94 -12.90 2.27
N ALA A 301 -3.75 -12.88 1.23
CA ALA A 301 -3.49 -12.11 0.01
C ALA A 301 -4.74 -11.31 -0.31
N GLN A 302 -4.62 -10.02 -0.56
CA GLN A 302 -5.77 -9.17 -0.92
C GLN A 302 -6.41 -9.64 -2.23
N ASP A 303 -7.74 -9.64 -2.33
CA ASP A 303 -8.44 -10.01 -3.56
C ASP A 303 -8.31 -8.96 -4.67
N GLU A 304 -8.60 -9.37 -5.91
CA GLU A 304 -8.56 -8.48 -7.07
C GLU A 304 -9.59 -7.35 -6.97
N ALA A 305 -10.78 -7.65 -6.45
CA ALA A 305 -11.90 -6.70 -6.40
C ALA A 305 -11.64 -5.50 -5.49
N SER A 306 -10.85 -5.68 -4.43
CA SER A 306 -10.47 -4.61 -3.50
C SER A 306 -9.08 -4.03 -3.76
N SER A 307 -8.26 -4.68 -4.60
CA SER A 307 -6.91 -4.21 -4.93
C SER A 307 -6.94 -3.02 -5.89
N VAL A 308 -6.11 -2.01 -5.63
CA VAL A 308 -5.83 -0.97 -6.63
C VAL A 308 -4.99 -1.58 -7.76
N VAL A 309 -3.93 -2.30 -7.40
CA VAL A 309 -3.11 -3.08 -8.34
C VAL A 309 -3.04 -4.51 -7.85
N TYR A 310 -3.61 -5.44 -8.63
CA TYR A 310 -3.60 -6.87 -8.34
C TYR A 310 -2.36 -7.57 -8.92
N GLY A 311 -1.17 -7.06 -8.58
CA GLY A 311 0.12 -7.63 -8.97
C GLY A 311 0.66 -8.57 -7.89
N MET A 312 1.11 -8.00 -6.78
CA MET A 312 1.71 -8.74 -5.65
C MET A 312 0.75 -9.78 -5.07
N PRO A 313 -0.54 -9.47 -4.81
CA PRO A 313 -1.46 -10.49 -4.29
C PRO A 313 -1.72 -11.62 -5.30
N ARG A 314 -1.78 -11.30 -6.60
CA ARG A 314 -1.92 -12.32 -7.66
C ARG A 314 -0.73 -13.27 -7.66
N ALA A 315 0.49 -12.74 -7.60
CA ALA A 315 1.70 -13.57 -7.54
C ALA A 315 1.70 -14.50 -6.31
N ALA A 316 1.26 -14.00 -5.15
CA ALA A 316 1.11 -14.82 -3.95
C ALA A 316 0.09 -15.96 -4.12
N VAL A 317 -1.07 -15.68 -4.73
CA VAL A 317 -2.10 -16.70 -5.02
C VAL A 317 -1.60 -17.72 -6.05
N GLU A 318 -0.94 -17.28 -7.13
CA GLU A 318 -0.38 -18.16 -8.17
C GLU A 318 0.73 -19.08 -7.63
N LEU A 319 1.54 -18.58 -6.68
CA LEU A 319 2.53 -19.38 -5.95
C LEU A 319 1.91 -20.31 -4.89
N LYS A 320 0.59 -20.30 -4.72
CA LYS A 320 -0.14 -21.04 -3.69
C LYS A 320 0.31 -20.67 -2.28
N ALA A 321 0.77 -19.43 -2.08
CA ALA A 321 1.08 -18.89 -0.77
C ALA A 321 -0.18 -18.70 0.08
N THR A 322 -1.37 -18.62 -0.54
CA THR A 322 -2.69 -18.59 0.12
C THR A 322 -3.68 -19.47 -0.65
N ASP A 323 -4.83 -19.79 -0.04
CA ASP A 323 -5.90 -20.57 -0.71
C ASP A 323 -6.71 -19.74 -1.72
N GLY A 324 -6.55 -18.41 -1.68
CA GLY A 324 -7.21 -17.47 -2.56
C GLY A 324 -7.05 -16.03 -2.08
N GLY A 325 -7.76 -15.12 -2.75
CA GLY A 325 -7.83 -13.71 -2.38
C GLY A 325 -8.80 -13.46 -1.22
N THR A 326 -8.47 -12.48 -0.40
CA THR A 326 -9.24 -12.00 0.75
C THR A 326 -9.69 -10.57 0.51
N PRO A 327 -11.00 -10.24 0.61
CA PRO A 327 -11.46 -8.87 0.55
C PRO A 327 -10.76 -8.00 1.61
N LEU A 328 -10.24 -6.83 1.21
CA LEU A 328 -9.52 -5.92 2.12
C LEU A 328 -10.29 -5.63 3.41
N ALA A 329 -11.61 -5.47 3.30
CA ALA A 329 -12.49 -5.17 4.41
C ALA A 329 -12.43 -6.21 5.55
N LEU A 330 -12.03 -7.45 5.24
CA LEU A 330 -11.99 -8.59 6.15
C LEU A 330 -10.59 -8.87 6.70
N VAL A 331 -9.54 -8.29 6.12
CA VAL A 331 -8.15 -8.57 6.50
C VAL A 331 -7.91 -8.28 7.99
N ALA A 332 -8.44 -7.18 8.51
CA ALA A 332 -8.32 -6.84 9.94
C ALA A 332 -8.97 -7.90 10.85
N ASP A 333 -10.18 -8.37 10.49
CA ASP A 333 -10.88 -9.41 11.25
C ASP A 333 -10.12 -10.73 11.25
N LEU A 334 -9.51 -11.09 10.11
CA LEU A 334 -8.68 -12.29 10.01
C LEU A 334 -7.41 -12.21 10.85
N ILE A 335 -6.76 -11.04 10.89
CA ILE A 335 -5.61 -10.79 11.77
C ILE A 335 -6.03 -10.99 13.23
N LEU A 336 -7.14 -10.39 13.65
CA LEU A 336 -7.65 -10.53 15.02
C LEU A 336 -7.97 -11.97 15.40
N GLN A 337 -8.65 -12.69 14.51
CA GLN A 337 -9.00 -14.09 14.75
C GLN A 337 -7.76 -14.98 14.86
N SER A 338 -6.73 -14.70 14.07
CA SER A 338 -5.44 -15.42 14.12
C SER A 338 -4.69 -15.19 15.44
N CYS A 339 -4.99 -14.10 16.14
CA CYS A 339 -4.40 -13.77 17.44
C CYS A 339 -5.11 -14.46 18.63
N GLN A 340 -6.38 -14.85 18.45
CA GLN A 340 -7.22 -15.38 19.53
C GLN A 340 -6.89 -16.85 19.84
N ARG A 341 -6.97 -17.24 21.12
CA ARG A 341 -6.91 -18.66 21.51
C ARG A 341 -8.20 -19.35 21.05
N PRO A 342 -8.14 -20.57 20.49
CA PRO A 342 -9.35 -21.37 20.32
C PRO A 342 -10.00 -21.51 21.70
N SER A 343 -11.25 -21.08 21.81
CA SER A 343 -12.03 -21.28 23.02
C SER A 343 -12.12 -22.79 23.25
N PHE A 344 -11.55 -23.24 24.36
CA PHE A 344 -11.66 -24.62 24.80
C PHE A 344 -13.16 -24.91 24.98
N ARG A 345 -13.77 -25.64 24.03
CA ARG A 345 -15.09 -26.25 24.28
C ARG A 345 -14.83 -27.39 25.24
N PRO A 346 -15.30 -27.35 26.51
CA PRO A 346 -15.22 -28.52 27.36
C PRO A 346 -15.98 -29.65 26.66
N SER A 347 -15.30 -30.78 26.48
CA SER A 347 -15.92 -32.01 26.03
C SER A 347 -17.13 -32.27 26.92
N ARG A 348 -18.32 -32.38 26.32
CA ARG A 348 -19.46 -32.96 27.03
C ARG A 348 -19.01 -34.37 27.44
N GLY A 349 -18.76 -34.55 28.74
CA GLY A 349 -18.52 -35.86 29.31
C GLY A 349 -19.71 -36.77 29.02
N PRO A 350 -19.51 -38.10 29.03
CA PRO A 350 -20.57 -39.04 28.72
C PRO A 350 -21.70 -38.84 29.75
N GLU A 351 -22.90 -38.54 29.25
CA GLU A 351 -24.11 -38.55 30.07
C GLU A 351 -24.21 -39.93 30.73
N GLY A 352 -24.10 -39.92 32.06
CA GLY A 352 -24.29 -41.11 32.87
C GLY A 352 -25.69 -41.65 32.64
N GLY A 353 -25.76 -42.83 32.04
CA GLY A 353 -26.99 -43.63 31.99
C GLY A 353 -27.40 -43.97 33.41
N ALA A 354 -28.51 -43.38 33.86
CA ALA A 354 -29.24 -43.82 35.03
C ALA A 354 -29.71 -45.27 34.82
N ARG A 355 -29.45 -46.12 35.81
CA ARG A 355 -30.18 -47.36 36.05
C ARG A 355 -31.06 -47.16 37.26
#